data_AF-A0A831T5P2-F1
#
_entry.id   AF-A0A831T5P2-F1
#
_cell.length_a   1.000
_cell.length_b   1.000
_cell.length_c   1.000
_cell.angle_alpha   90.00
_cell.angle_beta   90.00
_cell.angle_gamma   90.00
#
_symmetry.space_group_name_H-M   'P 1'
#
loop_
_entity.id
_entity.type
_entity.pdbx_description
1 polymer ?
#
loop_
_entity_poly.entity_id
_entity_poly.type
_entity_poly.pdbx_seq_one_letter_code
_entity_poly.pdbx_strand_id
1 'polypeptide(L)'
;MKKKLEYYLKLPYTVLIHRASDGVYEASIAELDGCLSHGATIEEALSMIEDAKRCWIETNLEAGDKIPEPDHEYLTAMLELYDLHLARL
;
A
#
# COMPACT_ATOMS: atom_id res chain seq x y z
N MET A 1 9.66 23.43 4.23
CA MET A 1 9.26 23.27 2.81
C MET A 1 8.19 22.19 2.75
N LYS A 2 7.10 22.38 1.99
CA LYS A 2 6.15 21.30 1.72
C LYS A 2 6.76 20.33 0.71
N LYS A 3 6.73 19.02 1.00
CA LYS A 3 7.10 17.96 0.06
C LYS A 3 6.09 17.96 -1.09
N LYS A 4 6.53 17.61 -2.31
CA LYS A 4 5.69 17.60 -3.52
C LYS A 4 5.33 16.16 -3.91
N LEU A 5 4.34 16.00 -4.79
CA LEU A 5 3.89 14.69 -5.30
C LEU A 5 5.06 13.80 -5.75
N GLU A 6 6.00 14.35 -6.53
CA GLU A 6 7.13 13.61 -7.08
C GLU A 6 8.10 13.08 -6.02
N TYR A 7 8.14 13.72 -4.85
CA TYR A 7 8.93 13.21 -3.73
C TYR A 7 8.32 11.91 -3.21
N TYR A 8 7.02 11.90 -2.94
CA TYR A 8 6.33 10.73 -2.38
C TYR A 8 6.24 9.59 -3.39
N LEU A 9 6.00 9.88 -4.67
CA LEU A 9 5.93 8.83 -5.71
C LEU A 9 7.23 8.01 -5.87
N LYS A 10 8.37 8.55 -5.44
CA LYS A 10 9.67 7.87 -5.50
C LYS A 10 9.98 7.05 -4.25
N LEU A 11 9.16 7.15 -3.21
CA LEU A 11 9.39 6.41 -1.97
C LEU A 11 9.02 4.93 -2.17
N PRO A 12 9.77 4.00 -1.54
CA PRO A 12 9.55 2.57 -1.67
C PRO A 12 8.41 2.10 -0.75
N TYR A 13 7.17 2.50 -1.07
CA TYR A 13 5.98 2.06 -0.34
C TYR A 13 5.79 0.54 -0.41
N THR A 14 5.25 -0.03 0.66
CA THR A 14 5.04 -1.47 0.76
C THR A 14 3.73 -1.85 0.07
N VAL A 15 3.84 -2.51 -1.08
CA VAL A 15 2.67 -3.07 -1.78
C VAL A 15 2.38 -4.46 -1.24
N LEU A 16 1.18 -4.63 -0.69
CA LEU A 16 0.64 -5.93 -0.28
C LEU A 16 -0.24 -6.44 -1.42
N ILE A 17 -0.03 -7.69 -1.83
CA ILE A 17 -0.86 -8.33 -2.85
C ILE A 17 -1.30 -9.70 -2.38
N HIS A 18 -2.57 -10.00 -2.59
CA HIS A 18 -3.10 -11.32 -2.30
C HIS A 18 -4.17 -11.69 -3.33
N ARG A 19 -4.42 -12.99 -3.47
CA ARG A 19 -5.47 -13.49 -4.34
C ARG A 19 -6.75 -13.67 -3.51
N ALA A 20 -7.79 -12.92 -3.86
CA ALA A 20 -9.09 -12.99 -3.22
C ALA A 20 -9.83 -14.30 -3.57
N SER A 21 -10.88 -14.60 -2.81
CA SER A 21 -11.66 -15.83 -2.95
C SER A 21 -12.41 -15.95 -4.28
N ASP A 22 -12.71 -14.82 -4.92
CA ASP A 22 -13.32 -14.75 -6.25
C ASP A 22 -12.31 -14.95 -7.40
N GLY A 23 -11.02 -15.07 -7.06
CA GLY A 23 -9.93 -15.33 -7.99
C GLY A 23 -9.26 -14.09 -8.57
N VAL A 24 -9.69 -12.89 -8.17
CA VAL A 24 -9.08 -11.59 -8.51
C VAL A 24 -7.87 -11.34 -7.59
N TYR A 25 -6.87 -10.62 -8.07
CA TYR A 25 -5.79 -10.11 -7.23
C TYR A 25 -6.17 -8.76 -6.66
N GLU A 26 -6.06 -8.61 -5.35
CA GLU A 26 -6.23 -7.33 -4.65
C GLU A 26 -4.85 -6.82 -4.23
N ALA A 27 -4.57 -5.55 -4.53
CA ALA A 27 -3.35 -4.87 -4.13
C ALA A 27 -3.68 -3.66 -3.24
N SER A 28 -2.84 -3.43 -2.24
CA SER A 28 -2.94 -2.28 -1.34
C SER A 28 -1.57 -1.72 -1.00
N ILE A 29 -1.51 -0.48 -0.54
CA ILE A 29 -0.27 0.10 0.01
C ILE A 29 -0.40 0.20 1.52
N ALA A 30 0.47 -0.49 2.25
CA ALA A 30 0.35 -0.65 3.71
C ALA A 30 0.31 0.69 4.44
N GLU A 31 1.10 1.67 3.99
CA GLU A 31 1.22 2.96 4.64
C GLU A 31 0.17 3.99 4.19
N LEU A 32 -0.54 3.74 3.09
CA LEU A 32 -1.52 4.64 2.52
C LEU A 32 -2.93 4.04 2.70
N ASP A 33 -3.52 4.28 3.87
CA ASP A 33 -4.79 3.68 4.23
C ASP A 33 -5.90 4.00 3.19
N GLY A 34 -6.62 2.96 2.79
CA GLY A 34 -7.62 3.03 1.71
C GLY A 34 -7.07 3.11 0.28
N CYS A 35 -5.75 3.09 0.06
CA CYS A 35 -5.18 2.99 -1.29
C CYS A 35 -5.21 1.54 -1.77
N LEU A 36 -6.18 1.24 -2.64
CA LEU A 36 -6.54 -0.11 -3.07
C LEU A 36 -6.68 -0.19 -4.60
N SER A 37 -6.36 -1.34 -5.16
CA SER A 37 -6.64 -1.69 -6.56
C SER A 37 -6.90 -3.19 -6.68
N HIS A 38 -7.34 -3.62 -7.86
CA HIS A 38 -7.55 -5.02 -8.16
C HIS A 38 -7.18 -5.32 -9.63
N GLY A 39 -6.87 -6.57 -9.95
CA GLY A 39 -6.56 -7.00 -11.31
C GLY A 39 -6.79 -8.50 -11.51
N ALA A 40 -7.04 -8.93 -12.75
CA ALA A 40 -7.15 -10.35 -13.09
C ALA A 40 -5.79 -11.07 -13.00
N THR A 41 -4.69 -10.32 -13.12
CA THR A 41 -3.32 -10.80 -12.89
C THR A 41 -2.59 -9.95 -11.86
N ILE A 42 -1.46 -10.47 -11.37
CA ILE A 42 -0.56 -9.75 -10.46
C ILE A 42 -0.07 -8.46 -11.12
N GLU A 43 0.35 -8.55 -12.38
CA GLU A 43 0.88 -7.41 -13.14
C GLU A 43 -0.17 -6.32 -13.34
N GLU A 44 -1.42 -6.70 -13.60
CA GLU A 44 -2.53 -5.75 -13.70
C GLU A 44 -2.79 -5.04 -12.37
N ALA A 45 -2.89 -5.81 -11.27
CA ALA A 45 -3.10 -5.23 -9.94
C ALA A 45 -1.96 -4.28 -9.54
N LEU A 46 -0.70 -4.65 -9.84
CA LEU A 46 0.48 -3.82 -9.61
C LEU A 46 0.51 -2.57 -10.49
N SER A 47 0.06 -2.65 -11.75
CA SER A 47 -0.05 -1.45 -12.59
C SER A 47 -1.12 -0.51 -12.03
N MET A 48 -2.27 -1.06 -11.61
CA MET A 48 -3.38 -0.26 -11.11
C MET A 48 -3.12 0.36 -9.73
N ILE A 49 -2.34 -0.31 -8.87
CA ILE A 49 -2.01 0.25 -7.54
C ILE A 49 -1.08 1.46 -7.67
N GLU A 50 -0.24 1.52 -8.70
CA GLU A 50 0.62 2.68 -8.96
C GLU A 50 -0.18 3.93 -9.38
N ASP A 51 -1.24 3.73 -10.18
CA ASP A 51 -2.18 4.80 -10.53
C ASP A 51 -3.01 5.24 -9.32
N ALA A 52 -3.50 4.28 -8.54
CA ALA A 52 -4.22 4.55 -7.29
C ALA A 52 -3.35 5.34 -6.30
N LYS A 53 -2.07 4.96 -6.14
CA LYS A 53 -1.07 5.65 -5.31
C LYS A 53 -0.95 7.12 -5.69
N ARG A 54 -0.83 7.40 -6.99
CA ARG A 54 -0.74 8.78 -7.49
C ARG A 54 -1.98 9.58 -7.11
N CYS A 55 -3.16 9.05 -7.42
CA CYS A 55 -4.43 9.73 -7.13
C CYS A 55 -4.61 9.98 -5.62
N TRP A 56 -4.29 8.98 -4.79
CA TRP A 56 -4.36 9.09 -3.33
C TRP A 56 -3.46 10.21 -2.80
N ILE A 57 -2.18 10.23 -3.22
CA ILE A 57 -1.21 11.23 -2.76
C ILE A 57 -1.60 12.63 -3.23
N GLU A 58 -2.01 12.78 -4.49
CA GLU A 58 -2.44 14.05 -5.05
C GLU A 58 -3.63 14.62 -4.27
N THR A 59 -4.67 13.80 -4.06
CA THR A 59 -5.88 14.19 -3.32
C THR A 59 -5.55 14.64 -1.88
N ASN A 60 -4.73 13.87 -1.16
CA ASN A 60 -4.37 14.21 0.21
C ASN A 60 -3.47 15.46 0.28
N LEU A 61 -2.57 15.67 -0.69
CA LEU A 61 -1.78 16.90 -0.77
C LEU A 61 -2.67 18.13 -1.02
N GLU A 62 -3.69 18.02 -1.87
CA GLU A 62 -4.66 19.08 -2.14
C GLU A 62 -5.54 19.39 -0.93
N ALA A 63 -5.96 18.36 -0.19
CA ALA A 63 -6.69 18.49 1.07
C ALA A 63 -5.83 19.06 2.22
N GLY A 64 -4.50 19.04 2.07
CA GLY A 64 -3.57 19.47 3.11
C GLY A 64 -3.33 18.41 4.18
N ASP A 65 -3.71 17.16 3.91
CA ASP A 65 -3.51 16.02 4.77
C ASP A 65 -2.05 15.56 4.78
N LYS A 66 -1.65 14.86 5.86
CA LYS A 66 -0.30 14.32 5.99
C LYS A 66 -0.20 13.02 5.19
N ILE A 67 0.78 12.96 4.31
CA ILE A 67 1.17 11.73 3.60
C ILE A 67 2.14 10.93 4.48
N PRO A 68 1.81 9.70 4.91
CA PRO A 68 2.73 8.80 5.59
C PRO A 68 3.91 8.45 4.68
N GLU A 69 5.11 8.27 5.24
CA GLU A 69 6.26 7.75 4.50
C GLU A 69 6.40 6.25 4.77
N PRO A 70 7.07 5.47 3.89
CA PRO A 70 7.26 4.05 4.11
C PRO A 70 7.91 3.77 5.47
N ASP A 71 7.40 2.76 6.16
CA ASP A 71 7.90 2.34 7.46
C ASP A 71 8.20 0.83 7.44
N HIS A 72 9.49 0.49 7.43
CA HIS A 72 9.95 -0.89 7.46
C HIS A 72 9.60 -1.61 8.78
N GLU A 73 9.26 -0.87 9.83
CA GLU A 73 8.85 -1.44 11.11
C GLU A 73 7.47 -2.10 11.01
N TYR A 74 6.60 -1.63 10.10
CA TYR A 74 5.25 -2.19 9.91
C TYR A 74 5.28 -3.65 9.44
N LEU A 75 6.15 -3.98 8.49
CA LEU A 75 6.32 -5.34 8.01
C LEU A 75 6.89 -6.24 9.11
N THR A 76 7.84 -5.71 9.89
CA THR A 76 8.46 -6.43 11.01
C THR A 76 7.41 -6.78 12.07
N ALA A 77 6.62 -5.79 12.52
CA ALA A 77 5.57 -6.00 13.51
C ALA A 77 4.47 -6.95 13.01
N MET A 78 4.10 -6.87 11.73
CA MET A 78 3.10 -7.76 11.13
C MET A 78 3.56 -9.22 11.07
N LEU A 79 4.84 -9.46 10.76
CA LEU A 79 5.42 -10.81 10.78
C LEU A 79 5.50 -11.37 12.20
N GLU A 80 5.89 -10.56 13.18
CA GLU A 80 5.92 -10.97 14.60
C GLU A 80 4.52 -11.34 15.12
N LEU A 81 3.48 -10.61 14.72
CA LEU A 81 2.10 -10.92 15.06
C LEU A 81 1.63 -12.23 14.40
N TYR A 82 2.03 -12.48 13.15
CA TYR A 82 1.70 -13.71 12.44
C TYR A 82 2.38 -14.93 13.09
N ASP A 83 3.66 -14.82 13.45
CA ASP A 83 4.39 -15.86 14.17
C ASP A 83 3.76 -16.16 15.54
N LEU A 84 3.31 -15.11 16.26
CA LEU A 84 2.59 -15.28 17.52
C LEU A 84 1.23 -15.97 17.34
N HIS A 85 0.52 -15.69 16.25
CA HIS A 85 -0.74 -16.34 15.92
C HIS A 85 -0.54 -17.82 15.61
N LEU A 86 0.46 -18.16 14.78
CA LEU A 86 0.79 -19.54 14.44
C LEU A 86 1.28 -20.36 15.64
N ALA A 87 2.04 -19.76 16.56
CA ALA A 87 2.50 -20.43 17.77
C ALA A 87 1.38 -20.80 18.76
N ARG A 88 0.15 -20.30 18.53
CA ARG A 88 -1.05 -20.59 19.35
C ARG A 88 -1.99 -21.62 18.70
N LEU A 89 -1.67 -22.09 17.49
CA LEU A 89 -2.37 -23.16 16.77
C LEU A 89 -1.69 -24.51 17.02
#